data_AF-A0A932HBT6-F1
#
_entry.id   AF-A0A932HBT6-F1
#
_cell.length_a   1.000
_cell.length_b   1.000
_cell.length_c   1.000
_cell.angle_alpha   90.00
_cell.angle_beta   90.00
_cell.angle_gamma   90.00
#
_symmetry.space_group_name_H-M   'P 1'
#
loop_
_entity.id
_entity.type
_entity.pdbx_description
1 polymer ?
#
loop_
_entity_poly.entity_id
_entity_poly.type
_entity_poly.pdbx_seq_one_letter_code
_entity_poly.pdbx_strand_id
1 'polypeptide(L)' 'VFGAAYTLWMYKRVVFGAVANARVAALSDINLREFAVLGLLALAVVVMGVYPLPFGEVLHASVNDLLTHVMQSKLPIQ' A
#
# COMPACT_ATOMS: atom_id res chain seq x y z
N VAL A 1 11.25 -2.33 -10.68
CA VAL A 1 11.28 -3.61 -11.44
C VAL A 1 11.40 -4.82 -10.50
N PHE A 2 12.42 -4.92 -9.64
CA PHE A 2 12.57 -6.07 -8.73
C PHE A 2 11.41 -6.30 -7.76
N GLY A 3 10.80 -5.25 -7.22
CA GLY A 3 9.62 -5.38 -6.34
C GLY A 3 8.45 -6.09 -7.02
N ALA A 4 8.08 -5.65 -8.24
CA ALA A 4 7.04 -6.29 -9.04
C ALA A 4 7.41 -7.73 -9.42
N ALA A 5 8.68 -8.00 -9.74
CA ALA A 5 9.13 -9.35 -10.05
C ALA A 5 8.96 -10.29 -8.85
N TYR A 6 9.27 -9.84 -7.63
CA TYR A 6 9.09 -10.63 -6.41
C TYR A 6 7.60 -10.90 -6.13
N THR A 7 6.74 -9.87 -6.20
CA THR A 7 5.30 -10.05 -5.94
C THR A 7 4.64 -10.98 -6.96
N LEU A 8 4.99 -10.87 -8.24
CA LEU A 8 4.46 -11.75 -9.29
C LEU A 8 4.96 -13.21 -9.13
N TRP A 9 6.23 -13.40 -8.81
CA TRP A 9 6.77 -14.74 -8.54
C TRP A 9 6.14 -15.38 -7.30
N MET A 10 5.94 -14.60 -6.23
CA MET A 10 5.24 -15.04 -5.02
C MET A 10 3.79 -15.42 -5.33
N TYR A 11 3.04 -14.54 -6.02
CA TYR A 11 1.64 -14.80 -6.38
C TYR A 11 1.49 -16.10 -7.18
N LYS A 12 2.37 -16.30 -8.17
CA LYS A 12 2.39 -17.55 -8.96
C LYS A 12 2.54 -18.78 -8.07
N ARG A 13 3.48 -18.76 -7.14
CA ARG A 13 3.78 -19.92 -6.27
C ARG A 13 2.69 -20.18 -5.23
N VAL A 14 2.05 -19.13 -4.71
CA VAL A 14 1.05 -19.25 -3.64
C VAL A 14 -0.32 -19.66 -4.19
N VAL A 15 -0.74 -19.09 -5.32
CA VAL A 15 -2.09 -19.32 -5.86
C VAL A 15 -2.14 -20.52 -6.81
N PHE A 16 -1.13 -20.71 -7.66
CA PHE A 16 -1.12 -21.77 -8.67
C PHE A 16 -0.17 -22.94 -8.35
N GLY A 17 0.53 -22.88 -7.22
CA GLY A 17 1.43 -23.95 -6.77
C GLY A 17 0.68 -25.09 -6.08
N ALA A 18 1.32 -26.25 -5.97
CA ALA A 18 0.79 -27.35 -5.17
C ALA A 18 0.74 -26.99 -3.68
N VAL A 19 -0.29 -27.45 -2.96
CA VAL A 19 -0.46 -27.18 -1.54
C VAL A 19 0.63 -27.91 -0.75
N ALA A 20 1.60 -27.14 -0.24
CA ALA A 20 2.77 -27.70 0.45
C ALA A 20 2.51 -28.08 1.91
N ASN A 21 1.41 -27.61 2.52
CA ASN A 21 1.12 -27.81 3.94
C ASN A 21 -0.34 -28.21 4.18
N ALA A 22 -0.55 -29.32 4.89
CA ALA A 22 -1.88 -29.85 5.22
C ALA A 22 -2.78 -28.86 5.98
N ARG A 23 -2.20 -27.92 6.76
CA ARG A 23 -2.98 -26.88 7.45
C ARG A 23 -3.57 -25.83 6.51
N VAL A 24 -2.90 -25.58 5.38
CA VAL A 24 -3.39 -24.65 4.35
C VAL A 24 -4.49 -25.30 3.53
N ALA A 25 -4.40 -26.62 3.31
CA ALA A 25 -5.46 -27.39 2.65
C ALA A 25 -6.77 -27.44 3.46
N ALA A 26 -6.67 -27.41 4.79
CA ALA A 26 -7.82 -27.42 5.69
C ALA A 26 -8.36 -26.02 6.03
N LEU A 27 -7.86 -24.97 5.38
CA LEU A 27 -8.27 -23.61 5.64
C LEU A 27 -9.67 -23.37 5.04
N SER A 28 -10.59 -22.86 5.85
CA SER A 28 -11.93 -22.50 5.38
C SER A 28 -11.88 -21.25 4.50
N ASP A 29 -12.81 -21.16 3.56
CA ASP A 29 -13.00 -19.97 2.74
C ASP A 29 -13.31 -18.72 3.59
N ILE A 30 -13.09 -17.56 2.98
CA ILE A 30 -13.28 -16.26 3.61
C ILE A 30 -14.74 -16.06 4.03
N ASN A 31 -14.92 -15.48 5.22
CA ASN A 31 -16.25 -15.16 5.73
C ASN A 31 -16.79 -13.86 5.09
N LEU A 32 -18.11 -13.67 5.08
CA LEU A 32 -18.75 -12.47 4.51
C LEU A 32 -18.23 -11.16 5.13
N ARG A 33 -17.94 -11.18 6.44
CA ARG A 33 -17.33 -10.05 7.15
C ARG A 33 -15.92 -9.72 6.64
N GLU A 34 -15.11 -10.74 6.41
CA GLU A 34 -13.74 -10.56 5.91
C GLU A 34 -13.77 -10.04 4.48
N PHE A 35 -14.67 -10.57 3.65
CA PHE A 35 -14.89 -10.06 2.30
C PHE A 35 -15.32 -8.58 2.30
N ALA A 36 -16.21 -8.16 3.20
CA ALA A 36 -16.62 -6.77 3.32
C ALA A 36 -15.44 -5.83 3.68
N VAL A 37 -14.58 -6.25 4.61
CA VAL A 37 -13.38 -5.47 5.00
C VAL A 37 -12.38 -5.41 3.85
N LEU A 38 -12.08 -6.53 3.20
CA LEU A 38 -11.16 -6.57 2.05
C LEU A 38 -11.70 -5.77 0.86
N GLY A 39 -13.00 -5.85 0.60
CA GLY A 39 -13.69 -5.07 -0.44
C GLY A 39 -13.64 -3.57 -0.16
N LEU A 40 -13.87 -3.15 1.08
CA LEU A 40 -13.75 -1.74 1.49
C LEU A 40 -12.32 -1.22 1.30
N LEU A 41 -11.31 -2.00 1.70
CA LEU A 41 -9.90 -1.63 1.49
C LEU A 41 -9.55 -1.56 0.00
N ALA A 42 -10.00 -2.53 -0.81
CA ALA A 42 -9.79 -2.51 -2.24
C ALA A 42 -10.41 -1.26 -2.88
N LEU A 43 -11.63 -0.90 -2.48
CA LEU A 43 -12.29 0.33 -2.94
C LEU A 43 -11.48 1.56 -2.57
N ALA A 44 -11.01 1.66 -1.31
CA ALA A 44 -10.20 2.79 -0.86
C ALA A 44 -8.91 2.93 -1.68
N VAL A 45 -8.22 1.82 -1.98
CA VAL A 45 -7.01 1.81 -2.82
C VAL A 45 -7.32 2.26 -4.26
N VAL A 46 -8.43 1.79 -4.84
CA VAL A 46 -8.84 2.20 -6.20
C VAL A 46 -9.20 3.68 -6.24
N VAL A 47 -9.99 4.17 -5.27
CA VAL A 47 -10.35 5.59 -5.16
C VAL A 47 -9.11 6.45 -5.02
N MET A 48 -8.18 6.08 -4.15
CA MET A 48 -6.90 6.79 -3.99
C MET A 48 -6.06 6.76 -5.28
N GLY A 49 -6.04 5.63 -5.99
CA GLY A 49 -5.29 5.50 -7.24
C GLY A 49 -5.87 6.31 -8.39
N VAL A 50 -7.20 6.44 -8.48
CA VAL A 50 -7.89 7.21 -9.52
C VAL A 50 -7.92 8.71 -9.18
N TYR A 51 -8.18 9.07 -7.92
CA TYR A 51 -8.29 10.44 -7.46
C TYR A 51 -7.39 10.69 -6.22
N PRO A 52 -6.09 10.92 -6.43
CA PRO A 52 -5.10 11.13 -5.34
C PRO A 52 -5.11 12.55 -4.77
N LEU A 53 -5.77 13.50 -5.45
CA LEU A 53 -5.85 14.92 -5.09
C LEU A 53 -6.27 15.22 -3.63
N PRO A 54 -7.28 14.56 -3.03
CA PRO A 54 -7.76 14.94 -1.69
C PRO A 54 -6.73 14.61 -0.61
N PHE A 55 -5.89 13.59 -0.82
CA PHE A 55 -4.76 13.33 0.07
C PHE A 55 -3.61 14.32 -0.16
N GLY A 56 -3.36 14.70 -1.41
CA GLY A 56 -2.33 15.68 -1.77
C GLY A 56 -2.59 17.07 -1.20
N GLU A 57 -3.83 17.56 -1.27
CA GLU A 57 -4.20 18.89 -0.76
C GLU A 57 -4.03 19.02 0.75
N VAL A 58 -4.41 17.98 1.51
CA VAL A 58 -4.21 17.94 2.97
C VAL A 58 -2.72 17.97 3.33
N LEU A 59 -1.89 17.30 2.54
CA LEU A 59 -0.44 17.28 2.75
C LEU A 59 0.25 18.57 2.30
N HIS A 60 -0.36 19.33 1.38
CA HIS A 60 0.33 20.44 0.72
C HIS A 60 0.78 21.55 1.68
N ALA A 61 -0.07 21.92 2.65
CA ALA A 61 0.25 22.93 3.65
C ALA A 61 1.43 22.48 4.54
N SER A 62 1.36 21.26 5.10
CA SER A 62 2.43 20.72 5.95
C SER A 62 3.74 20.52 5.19
N VAL A 63 3.69 20.11 3.92
CA VAL A 63 4.88 19.97 3.08
C VAL A 63 5.51 21.32 2.77
N ASN A 64 4.72 22.37 2.48
CA ASN A 64 5.26 23.71 2.25
C ASN A 64 5.95 24.28 3.50
N ASP A 65 5.35 24.10 4.68
CA ASP A 65 5.94 24.51 5.94
C ASP A 65 7.25 23.75 6.23
N LEU A 66 7.29 22.44 5.94
CA LEU A 66 8.53 21.65 6.07
C LEU A 66 9.61 22.10 5.08
N LEU A 67 9.24 22.39 3.84
CA LEU A 67 10.20 22.87 2.83
C LEU A 67 10.80 24.21 3.23
N THR A 68 9.99 25.16 3.70
CA THR A 68 10.52 26.46 4.17
C THR A 68 11.46 26.30 5.36
N HIS A 69 11.18 25.37 6.27
CA HIS A 69 12.04 25.10 7.42
C HIS A 69 13.35 24.38 7.06
N VAL A 70 13.34 23.51 6.05
CA VAL A 70 14.54 22.80 5.56
C VAL A 70 15.40 23.70 4.67
N MET A 71 14.79 24.63 3.92
CA MET A 71 15.51 25.61 3.10
C MET A 71 16.23 26.67 3.93
N GLN A 72 15.83 26.87 5.19
CA GLN A 72 16.60 27.67 6.14
C GLN A 72 17.87 26.89 6.56
N SER A 73 18.99 27.24 5.91
CA SER A 73 20.32 26.75 6.25
C SER A 73 20.57 26.82 7.76
N LYS A 74 20.91 25.68 8.38
CA LYS A 74 21.41 25.62 9.77
C LYS A 74 22.87 26.08 9.89
N LEU A 75 23.54 26.33 8.77
CA LEU A 75 24.92 26.81 8.74
C LEU A 75 24.92 28.35 8.85
N PRO A 76 25.61 28.93 9.85
CA PRO A 76 25.87 30.36 9.85
C PRO A 76 26.72 30.68 8.62
N ILE A 77 26.25 31.64 7.83
CA ILE A 77 26.99 32.22 6.72
C ILE A 77 28.18 32.97 7.37
N GLN A 78 29.39 32.41 7.27
CA GLN A 78 30.63 33.15 7.47
C GLN A 78 30.99 33.91 6.19
#